data_AF-A0A3Q0J6K5-F1
#
_entry.id   AF-A0A3Q0J6K5-F1
#
_cell.length_a   1.000
_cell.length_b   1.000
_cell.length_c   1.000
_cell.angle_alpha   90.00
_cell.angle_beta   90.00
_cell.angle_gamma   90.00
#
_symmetry.space_group_name_H-M   'P 1'
#
loop_
_entity.id
_entity.type
_entity.pdbx_description
1 polymer ?
#
loop_
_entity_poly.entity_id
_entity_poly.type
_entity_poly.pdbx_seq_one_letter_code
_entity_poly.pdbx_strand_id
1 'polypeptide(L)' 'MKLIMDALLFLHQTCHFVHRNVCPSSIIVNKKGTWKLAGLDFMEATSEEPNEPVPCQIWSSRFPKMAQPDLDYIG' A
#
# COMPACT_ATOMS: atom_id res chain seq x y z
N MET A 1 -9.17 13.54 -1.11
CA MET A 1 -8.39 12.68 -2.02
C MET A 1 -6.90 13.00 -2.06
N LYS A 2 -6.45 14.27 -1.96
CA LYS A 2 -5.01 14.65 -2.02
C LYS A 2 -4.12 13.98 -0.96
N LEU A 3 -4.55 13.91 0.30
CA LEU A 3 -3.71 13.42 1.41
C LEU A 3 -3.14 12.01 1.22
N ILE A 4 -3.94 11.07 0.70
CA ILE A 4 -3.49 9.69 0.48
C ILE A 4 -2.54 9.65 -0.72
N MET A 5 -2.86 10.37 -1.80
CA MET A 5 -1.99 10.47 -2.96
C MET A 5 -0.64 11.07 -2.61
N ASP A 6 -0.61 12.13 -1.80
CA ASP A 6 0.63 12.78 -1.37
C ASP A 6 1.50 11.83 -0.52
N ALA A 7 0.89 11.03 0.36
CA ALA A 7 1.62 10.03 1.15
C ALA A 7 2.17 8.89 0.28
N LEU A 8 1.40 8.42 -0.70
CA LEU A 8 1.87 7.41 -1.66
C LEU A 8 2.96 7.97 -2.58
N LEU A 9 2.84 9.24 -2.98
CA LEU A 9 3.84 9.94 -3.77
C LEU A 9 5.15 10.08 -2.99
N PHE A 10 5.08 10.46 -1.71
CA PHE A 10 6.24 10.48 -0.82
C PHE A 10 6.89 9.10 -0.73
N LEU A 11 6.09 8.04 -0.54
CA LEU A 11 6.59 6.67 -0.46
C LEU A 11 7.36 6.27 -1.74
N HIS A 12 6.78 6.59 -2.90
CA HIS A 12 7.35 6.22 -4.18
C HIS A 12 8.58 7.07 -4.54
N GLN A 13 8.46 8.40 -4.47
CA GLN A 13 9.49 9.31 -4.98
C GLN A 13 10.61 9.59 -3.98
N THR A 14 10.32 9.56 -2.68
CA THR A 14 11.29 9.89 -1.63
C THR A 14 11.83 8.65 -0.94
N CYS A 15 10.97 7.67 -0.64
CA CYS A 15 11.40 6.46 0.05
C CYS A 15 11.80 5.33 -0.90
N HIS A 16 11.45 5.40 -2.19
CA HIS A 16 11.64 4.32 -3.16
C HIS A 16 10.98 3.01 -2.74
N PHE A 17 9.73 3.11 -2.25
CA PHE A 17 8.91 1.94 -1.93
C PHE A 17 7.50 2.04 -2.51
N VAL A 18 6.89 0.88 -2.75
CA VAL A 18 5.50 0.68 -3.13
C VAL A 18 4.74 0.07 -1.95
N HIS A 19 3.56 0.62 -1.61
CA HIS A 19 2.75 0.19 -0.45
C HIS A 19 2.12 -1.21 -0.58
N ARG A 20 1.71 -1.56 -1.81
CA ARG A 20 1.18 -2.88 -2.22
C ARG A 20 -0.13 -3.36 -1.58
N ASN A 21 -0.78 -2.62 -0.70
CA ASN A 21 -2.14 -2.96 -0.21
C ASN A 21 -2.92 -1.71 0.25
N VAL A 22 -3.12 -0.75 -0.67
CA VAL A 22 -3.91 0.46 -0.39
C VAL A 22 -5.39 0.09 -0.39
N CYS A 23 -6.02 0.16 0.78
CA CYS A 23 -7.43 -0.19 0.98
C CYS A 23 -7.96 0.58 2.20
N PRO A 24 -9.29 0.63 2.43
CA PRO A 24 -9.84 1.36 3.58
C PRO A 24 -9.27 0.90 4.92
N SER A 25 -8.99 -0.40 5.10
CA SER A 25 -8.42 -0.92 6.34
C SER A 25 -6.97 -0.51 6.58
N SER A 26 -6.20 -0.14 5.54
CA SER A 26 -4.85 0.40 5.71
C SER A 26 -4.84 1.89 6.06
N ILE A 27 -6.00 2.54 6.17
CA ILE A 27 -6.14 3.95 6.57
C ILE A 27 -6.76 4.03 7.96
N ILE A 28 -5.93 4.29 8.97
CA ILE A 28 -6.38 4.38 10.36
C ILE A 28 -6.70 5.84 10.68
N VAL A 29 -7.95 6.14 11.04
CA VAL A 29 -8.41 7.48 11.43
C VAL A 29 -8.74 7.51 12.92
N ASN A 30 -8.26 8.54 13.63
CA ASN A 30 -8.57 8.73 15.05
C ASN A 30 -9.80 9.65 15.24
N LYS A 31 -10.29 9.76 16.49
CA LYS A 31 -11.45 10.61 16.84
C LYS A 31 -11.26 12.10 16.53
N LYS A 32 -10.04 12.57 16.34
CA LYS A 32 -9.70 13.96 15.99
C LYS A 32 -9.60 14.18 14.47
N GLY A 33 -9.84 13.15 13.67
CA GLY A 33 -9.72 13.22 12.20
C GLY A 33 -8.28 13.16 11.69
N THR A 34 -7.29 12.91 12.56
CA THR A 34 -5.92 12.60 12.11
C THR A 34 -5.88 11.17 11.61
N TRP A 35 -5.06 10.91 10.60
CA TRP A 35 -4.95 9.61 9.97
C TRP A 35 -3.50 9.13 9.86
N LYS A 36 -3.32 7.81 9.68
CA LYS A 36 -2.05 7.17 9.36
C LYS A 36 -2.25 6.09 8.29
N LEU A 37 -1.24 5.89 7.44
CA LEU A 37 -1.15 4.76 6.52
C LEU A 37 -0.48 3.58 7.24
N ALA A 38 -1.20 2.47 7.40
CA ALA A 38 -0.73 1.22 8.01
C ALA A 38 -0.38 0.17 6.94
N GLY A 39 0.06 -1.03 7.32
CA GLY A 39 0.36 -2.11 6.38
C GLY A 39 1.70 -1.97 5.65
N LEU A 40 2.67 -1.29 6.27
CA LEU A 40 4.01 -1.10 5.70
C LEU A 40 4.82 -2.41 5.62
N ASP A 41 4.41 -3.45 6.36
CA ASP A 41 5.01 -4.80 6.30
C ASP A 41 4.89 -5.45 4.92
N PHE A 42 3.99 -4.96 4.07
CA PHE A 42 3.77 -5.46 2.70
C PHE A 42 4.50 -4.63 1.65
N MET A 43 5.21 -3.58 2.06
CA MET A 43 5.94 -2.71 1.14
C MET A 43 7.07 -3.45 0.43
N GLU A 44 7.39 -2.98 -0.76
CA GLU A 44 8.51 -3.48 -1.55
C GLU A 44 9.28 -2.31 -2.15
N ALA A 45 10.61 -2.47 -2.22
CA ALA A 45 11.46 -1.45 -2.83
C ALA A 45 11.09 -1.30 -4.31
N THR A 46 11.03 -0.06 -4.79
CA THR A 46 10.82 0.21 -6.21
C THR A 46 12.06 -0.21 -6.98
N SER A 47 11.88 -0.83 -8.14
CA SER A 47 12.98 -1.09 -9.08
C SER A 47 13.59 0.22 -9.58
N GLU A 48 14.89 0.19 -9.88
CA GLU A 48 15.56 1.28 -10.59
C GLU A 48 15.12 1.35 -12.06
N GLU A 49 14.56 0.27 -12.60
CA GLU A 49 14.01 0.25 -13.96
C GLU A 49 12.59 0.85 -13.98
N PRO A 50 12.36 1.99 -14.68
CA PRO A 50 11.11 2.77 -14.59
C PRO A 50 9.82 2.05 -15.01
N ASN A 51 9.91 0.84 -15.55
CA ASN A 51 8.78 0.05 -16.06
C ASN A 51 8.83 -1.42 -15.63
N GLU A 52 9.67 -1.78 -14.65
CA GLU A 52 9.64 -3.14 -14.13
C GLU A 52 8.28 -3.37 -13.42
N PRO A 53 7.49 -4.36 -13.85
CA PRO A 53 6.22 -4.63 -13.23
C PRO A 53 6.45 -5.14 -11.80
N VAL A 54 5.91 -4.42 -10.82
CA VAL A 54 5.91 -4.90 -9.43
C VAL A 54 4.93 -6.08 -9.34
N PRO A 55 5.39 -7.27 -8.91
CA PRO A 55 4.53 -8.44 -8.88
C PRO A 55 3.38 -8.23 -7.88
N CYS A 56 2.15 -8.42 -8.36
CA CYS A 56 0.99 -8.52 -7.48
C CYS A 56 1.12 -9.80 -6.66
N GLN A 57 0.94 -9.70 -5.34
CA GLN A 57 1.02 -10.87 -4.48
C GLN A 57 -0.10 -11.85 -4.83
N ILE A 58 0.26 -13.10 -5.10
CA ILE A 58 -0.72 -14.13 -5.45
C ILE A 58 -1.55 -14.46 -4.21
N TRP A 59 -2.86 -14.48 -4.37
CA TRP A 59 -3.76 -14.91 -3.29
C TRP A 59 -3.40 -16.33 -2.84
N SER A 60 -3.32 -16.54 -1.52
CA SER A 60 -2.96 -17.85 -0.96
C SER A 60 -3.67 -18.11 0.35
N SER A 61 -4.35 -19.25 0.47
CA SER A 61 -5.02 -19.66 1.72
C SER A 61 -4.08 -19.84 2.92
N ARG A 62 -2.75 -19.75 2.70
CA ARG A 62 -1.73 -19.83 3.74
C ARG A 62 -1.55 -18.54 4.56
N PHE A 63 -2.07 -17.40 4.09
CA PHE A 63 -1.98 -16.13 4.81
C PHE A 63 -3.36 -15.68 5.34
N PRO A 64 -3.42 -15.00 6.51
CA PRO A 64 -4.65 -14.41 7.02
C PRO A 64 -5.30 -13.45 6.01
N LYS A 65 -6.63 -13.28 6.07
CA LYS A 65 -7.35 -12.34 5.19
C LYS A 65 -6.78 -10.93 5.21
N MET A 66 -6.34 -10.45 6.37
CA MET A 66 -5.74 -9.10 6.52
C MET A 66 -4.35 -8.97 5.88
N ALA A 67 -3.69 -10.08 5.58
CA ALA A 67 -2.41 -10.11 4.88
C ALA A 67 -2.57 -10.43 3.38
N GLN A 68 -3.81 -10.59 2.90
CA GLN A 68 -4.09 -10.68 1.47
C GLN A 68 -4.23 -9.28 0.89
N PRO A 69 -3.86 -9.10 -0.39
CA PRO A 69 -4.25 -7.92 -1.15
C PRO A 69 -5.80 -7.84 -1.23
N ASP A 70 -6.35 -6.65 -0.99
CA ASP A 70 -7.80 -6.41 -1.09
C ASP A 70 -8.19 -6.16 -2.56
N LEU A 71 -8.73 -7.20 -3.21
CA LEU A 71 -9.02 -7.20 -4.65
C LEU A 71 -10.09 -6.18 -5.05
N ASP A 72 -10.95 -5.73 -4.13
CA ASP A 72 -11.95 -4.71 -4.42
C ASP A 72 -11.32 -3.31 -4.62
N TYR A 73 -10.06 -3.15 -4.22
CA TYR A 73 -9.31 -1.89 -4.26
C TYR A 73 -8.01 -1.98 -5.07
N ILE A 74 -7.74 -3.11 -5.72
CA ILE A 74 -6.61 -3.31 -6.64
C ILE A 74 -7.13 -3.08 -8.04
N GLY A 75 -6.81 -1.90 -8.59
CA GLY A 75 -7.24 -1.45 -9.91
C GLY A 75 -6.52 -2.15 -11.06
#